data_AF-Q75UX2-F1
#
_entry.id   AF-Q75UX2-F1
#
_cell.length_a   1.000
_cell.length_b   1.000
_cell.length_c   1.000
_cell.angle_alpha   90.00
_cell.angle_beta   90.00
_cell.angle_gamma   90.00
#
_symmetry.space_group_name_H-M   'P 1'
#
loop_
_entity.id
_entity.type
_entity.pdbx_description
1 polymer ?
#
loop_
_entity_poly.entity_id
_entity_poly.type
_entity_poly.pdbx_seq_one_letter_code
_entity_poly.pdbx_strand_id
1 'polypeptide(L)'
;NVKHETGGLVHIVEQNQANYPHYCDAGQSYGCPAGQAAYYGRGPIQLSWNFNYNAAGNALGLPLLTNPWLVEQNATVAWQTALWYWNTQSGPGSMTGHAAMTNGSGFGESIRS
;
A
#
# COMPACT_ATOMS: atom_id res chain seq x y z
N ASN A 1 0.87 13.49 -1.59
CA ASN A 1 1.10 12.21 -0.87
C ASN A 1 2.06 11.34 -1.66
N VAL A 2 1.74 10.87 -2.86
CA VAL A 2 2.66 10.04 -3.69
C VAL A 2 4.12 10.57 -3.81
N LYS A 3 4.30 11.86 -4.11
CA LYS A 3 5.65 12.47 -4.18
C LYS A 3 6.40 12.43 -2.84
N HIS A 4 5.69 12.51 -1.72
CA HIS A 4 6.27 12.44 -0.37
C HIS A 4 6.69 11.01 -0.04
N GLU A 5 5.82 10.03 -0.28
CA GLU A 5 6.05 8.60 0.04
C GLU A 5 7.20 7.95 -0.73
N THR A 6 7.53 8.45 -1.91
CA THR A 6 8.50 7.81 -2.82
C THR A 6 9.77 8.63 -3.06
N GLY A 7 9.96 9.74 -2.32
CA GLY A 7 11.03 10.69 -2.61
C GLY A 7 10.93 11.27 -4.03
N GLY A 8 9.71 11.48 -4.52
CA GLY A 8 9.45 11.95 -5.88
C GLY A 8 9.49 10.87 -6.96
N LEU A 9 8.97 9.68 -6.67
CA LEU A 9 8.97 8.48 -7.53
C LEU A 9 10.35 7.87 -7.79
N VAL A 10 11.37 8.32 -7.06
CA VAL A 10 12.74 7.78 -7.16
C VAL A 10 12.81 6.38 -6.55
N HIS A 11 12.04 6.13 -5.49
CA HIS A 11 12.05 4.86 -4.77
C HIS A 11 10.84 3.99 -5.13
N ILE A 12 11.10 2.87 -5.79
CA ILE A 12 10.11 1.84 -6.13
C ILE A 12 9.83 0.94 -4.93
N VAL A 13 10.83 0.74 -4.07
CA VAL A 13 10.79 -0.11 -2.86
C VAL A 13 11.32 0.64 -1.65
N GLU A 14 10.88 0.21 -0.46
CA GLU A 14 11.45 0.64 0.82
C GLU A 14 12.97 0.46 0.84
N GLN A 15 13.71 1.46 1.31
CA GLN A 15 15.18 1.43 1.23
C GLN A 15 15.84 0.62 2.34
N ASN A 16 15.23 0.59 3.53
CA ASN A 16 15.79 -0.12 4.67
C ASN A 16 15.40 -1.61 4.64
N GLN A 17 16.21 -2.42 3.97
CA GLN A 17 15.97 -3.87 3.87
C GLN A 17 15.95 -4.59 5.23
N ALA A 18 16.57 -4.02 6.28
CA ALA A 18 16.52 -4.59 7.62
C ALA A 18 15.09 -4.62 8.19
N ASN A 19 14.21 -3.74 7.72
CA ASN A 19 12.82 -3.68 8.18
C ASN A 19 11.90 -4.67 7.49
N TYR A 20 12.30 -5.26 6.36
CA TYR A 20 11.41 -6.09 5.54
C TYR A 20 10.69 -7.21 6.31
N PRO A 21 11.33 -7.92 7.26
CA PRO A 21 10.67 -8.96 8.05
C PRO A 21 9.57 -8.46 9.00
N HIS A 22 9.46 -7.16 9.26
CA HIS A 22 8.47 -6.59 10.19
C HIS A 22 7.06 -6.58 9.63
N TYR A 23 6.91 -6.55 8.30
CA TYR A 23 5.62 -6.32 7.63
C TYR A 23 4.80 -7.59 7.43
N CYS A 24 5.08 -8.63 8.19
CA CYS A 24 4.29 -9.86 8.21
C CYS A 24 3.58 -9.98 9.56
N ASP A 25 2.28 -9.72 9.56
CA ASP A 25 1.41 -10.00 10.70
C ASP A 25 1.05 -11.49 10.69
N ALA A 26 1.71 -12.26 11.57
CA ALA A 26 1.47 -13.68 11.76
C ALA A 26 0.11 -13.99 12.43
N GLY A 27 -0.59 -12.99 12.96
CA GLY A 27 -1.95 -13.14 13.51
C GLY A 27 -3.03 -13.29 12.44
N GLN A 28 -2.72 -12.97 11.18
CA GLN A 28 -3.64 -13.16 10.06
C GLN A 28 -3.81 -14.65 9.73
N SER A 29 -5.04 -15.12 9.55
CA SER A 29 -5.34 -16.54 9.27
C SER A 29 -4.71 -17.07 7.97
N TYR A 30 -4.45 -16.17 7.01
CA TYR A 30 -3.78 -16.47 5.75
C TYR A 30 -2.25 -16.34 5.82
N GLY A 31 -1.72 -15.85 6.94
CA GLY A 31 -0.28 -15.71 7.18
C GLY A 31 0.43 -14.88 6.10
N CYS A 32 1.62 -15.35 5.72
CA CYS A 32 2.57 -14.65 4.86
C CYS A 32 3.09 -15.60 3.77
N PRO A 33 2.24 -16.02 2.81
CA PRO A 33 2.57 -17.08 1.85
C PRO A 33 3.70 -16.71 0.88
N ALA A 34 3.96 -15.42 0.65
CA ALA A 34 5.10 -14.97 -0.15
C ALA A 34 6.43 -14.92 0.64
N GLY A 35 6.37 -15.16 1.97
CA GLY A 35 7.51 -15.12 2.88
C GLY A 35 7.41 -13.99 3.92
N GLN A 36 8.06 -14.18 5.08
CA GLN A 36 8.06 -13.24 6.20
C GLN A 36 8.53 -11.83 5.79
N ALA A 37 9.53 -11.75 4.91
CA ALA A 37 10.14 -10.50 4.47
C ALA A 37 9.60 -9.99 3.12
N ALA A 38 8.42 -10.44 2.70
CA ALA A 38 7.92 -10.17 1.36
C ALA A 38 6.96 -8.97 1.26
N TYR A 39 6.52 -8.39 2.38
CA TYR A 39 5.45 -7.38 2.41
C TYR A 39 5.93 -5.97 2.78
N TYR A 40 7.19 -5.67 2.49
CA TYR A 40 7.76 -4.32 2.60
C TYR A 40 7.10 -3.32 1.65
N GLY A 41 7.39 -2.04 1.86
CA GLY A 41 6.84 -0.94 1.07
C GLY A 41 7.16 -1.03 -0.42
N ARG A 42 6.13 -0.96 -1.27
CA ARG A 42 6.28 -0.91 -2.74
C ARG A 42 5.36 0.11 -3.40
N GLY A 43 5.83 0.65 -4.51
CA GLY A 43 5.04 1.48 -5.41
C GLY A 43 4.71 2.88 -4.87
N PRO A 44 3.80 3.60 -5.54
CA PRO A 44 3.54 5.03 -5.31
C PRO A 44 3.02 5.39 -3.90
N ILE A 45 2.41 4.42 -3.19
CA ILE A 45 1.87 4.60 -1.84
C ILE A 45 2.68 3.79 -0.79
N GLN A 46 3.82 3.21 -1.18
CA GLN A 46 4.62 2.33 -0.32
C GLN A 46 3.76 1.26 0.39
N LEU A 47 2.96 0.52 -0.39
CA LEU A 47 2.05 -0.51 0.12
C LEU A 47 2.84 -1.51 0.96
N SER A 48 2.49 -1.62 2.24
CA SER A 48 3.19 -2.43 3.25
C SER A 48 2.20 -3.27 4.03
N TRP A 49 2.66 -4.36 4.65
CA TRP A 49 1.89 -5.34 5.43
C TRP A 49 1.08 -6.36 4.62
N ASN A 50 1.21 -7.64 4.99
CA ASN A 50 0.48 -8.76 4.36
C ASN A 50 -1.04 -8.54 4.26
N PHE A 51 -1.66 -7.93 5.27
CA PHE A 51 -3.10 -7.64 5.24
C PHE A 51 -3.49 -6.59 4.18
N ASN A 52 -2.65 -5.58 3.94
CA ASN A 52 -2.91 -4.59 2.89
C ASN A 52 -2.70 -5.19 1.50
N TYR A 53 -1.67 -6.04 1.33
CA TYR A 53 -1.48 -6.79 0.07
C TYR A 53 -2.67 -7.72 -0.19
N ASN A 54 -3.22 -8.37 0.84
CA ASN A 54 -4.42 -9.19 0.71
C ASN A 54 -5.65 -8.35 0.33
N ALA A 55 -5.90 -7.25 1.04
CA ALA A 55 -7.05 -6.37 0.78
C ALA A 55 -7.00 -5.74 -0.62
N ALA A 56 -5.84 -5.20 -1.02
CA ALA A 56 -5.62 -4.66 -2.34
C ALA A 56 -5.76 -5.73 -3.43
N GLY A 57 -5.18 -6.91 -3.22
CA GLY A 57 -5.27 -8.04 -4.14
C GLY A 57 -6.72 -8.46 -4.38
N ASN A 58 -7.51 -8.58 -3.32
CA ASN A 58 -8.92 -8.94 -3.41
C ASN A 58 -9.76 -7.87 -4.14
N ALA A 59 -9.50 -6.58 -3.87
CA ALA A 59 -10.22 -5.49 -4.52
C ALA A 59 -9.89 -5.34 -6.01
N LEU A 60 -8.64 -5.64 -6.40
CA LEU A 60 -8.14 -5.47 -7.77
C LEU A 60 -8.22 -6.77 -8.60
N GLY A 61 -8.56 -7.91 -7.99
CA GLY A 61 -8.51 -9.22 -8.63
C GLY A 61 -7.09 -9.67 -8.98
N LEU A 62 -6.10 -9.28 -8.16
CA LEU A 62 -4.68 -9.54 -8.38
C LEU A 62 -4.11 -10.41 -7.26
N PRO A 63 -3.15 -11.31 -7.54
CA PRO A 63 -2.58 -12.22 -6.54
C PRO A 63 -1.52 -11.52 -5.67
N LEU A 64 -1.83 -10.36 -5.09
CA LEU A 64 -0.84 -9.53 -4.39
C LEU A 64 -0.37 -10.14 -3.07
N LEU A 65 -1.19 -10.97 -2.40
CA LEU A 65 -0.77 -11.68 -1.20
C LEU A 65 0.30 -12.75 -1.49
N THR A 66 0.17 -13.49 -2.60
CA THR A 66 1.10 -14.57 -2.97
C THR A 66 2.20 -14.11 -3.92
N ASN A 67 2.00 -13.00 -4.61
CA ASN A 67 2.96 -12.38 -5.52
C ASN A 67 3.03 -10.84 -5.29
N PRO A 68 3.55 -10.40 -4.13
CA PRO A 68 3.63 -8.97 -3.80
C PRO A 68 4.59 -8.19 -4.69
N TRP A 69 5.55 -8.86 -5.35
CA TRP A 69 6.51 -8.23 -6.27
C TRP A 69 5.86 -7.63 -7.53
N LEU A 70 4.60 -7.97 -7.85
CA LEU A 70 3.88 -7.31 -8.94
C LEU A 70 3.81 -5.79 -8.75
N VAL A 71 3.75 -5.30 -7.51
CA VAL A 71 3.66 -3.87 -7.19
C VAL A 71 4.95 -3.11 -7.55
N GLU A 72 6.11 -3.77 -7.52
CA GLU A 72 7.39 -3.17 -7.94
C GLU A 72 7.73 -3.46 -9.41
N GLN A 73 7.20 -4.52 -10.00
CA GLN A 73 7.52 -4.96 -11.37
C GLN A 73 6.57 -4.41 -12.43
N ASN A 74 5.33 -4.06 -12.08
CA ASN A 74 4.32 -3.62 -13.03
C ASN A 74 3.76 -2.25 -12.65
N ALA A 75 4.05 -1.24 -13.48
CA ALA A 75 3.62 0.14 -13.24
C ALA A 75 2.09 0.28 -13.16
N THR A 76 1.32 -0.46 -13.96
CA THR A 76 -0.15 -0.43 -13.89
C THR A 76 -0.62 -0.96 -12.54
N VAL A 77 -0.08 -2.08 -12.07
CA VAL A 77 -0.41 -2.63 -10.75
C VAL A 77 -0.03 -1.66 -9.64
N ALA A 78 1.16 -1.06 -9.73
CA ALA A 78 1.63 -0.07 -8.76
C ALA A 78 0.69 1.15 -8.64
N TRP A 79 0.20 1.67 -9.77
CA TRP A 79 -0.77 2.77 -9.75
C TRP A 79 -2.16 2.34 -9.31
N GLN A 80 -2.60 1.13 -9.67
CA GLN A 80 -3.87 0.58 -9.20
C GLN A 80 -3.90 0.43 -7.69
N THR A 81 -2.82 -0.04 -7.05
CA THR A 81 -2.76 -0.13 -5.57
C THR A 81 -2.79 1.24 -4.91
N ALA A 82 -2.10 2.25 -5.48
CA ALA A 82 -2.15 3.61 -4.97
C ALA A 82 -3.55 4.24 -5.09
N LEU A 83 -4.23 4.05 -6.22
CA LEU A 83 -5.60 4.52 -6.41
C LEU A 83 -6.59 3.76 -5.53
N TRP A 84 -6.41 2.45 -5.36
CA TRP A 84 -7.23 1.66 -4.44
C TRP A 84 -7.15 2.22 -3.01
N TYR A 85 -5.95 2.52 -2.53
CA TYR A 85 -5.76 3.10 -1.21
C TYR A 85 -6.47 4.45 -1.08
N TRP A 86 -6.21 5.36 -2.04
CA TRP A 86 -6.80 6.69 -2.06
C TRP A 86 -8.34 6.72 -2.04
N ASN A 87 -8.97 5.76 -2.73
CA ASN A 87 -10.42 5.74 -2.89
C ASN A 87 -11.14 4.91 -1.82
N THR A 88 -10.45 3.97 -1.16
CA THR A 88 -11.13 2.98 -0.28
C THR A 88 -10.60 2.95 1.14
N GLN A 89 -9.38 3.41 1.40
CA GLN A 89 -8.75 3.33 2.71
C GLN A 89 -8.74 4.71 3.39
N SER A 90 -9.04 4.72 4.68
CA SER A 90 -8.93 5.91 5.54
C SER A 90 -7.63 5.93 6.34
N GLY A 91 -6.80 4.89 6.24
CA GLY A 91 -5.59 4.72 7.03
C GLY A 91 -5.83 4.99 8.52
N PRO A 92 -4.97 5.77 9.20
CA PRO A 92 -5.17 6.18 10.59
C PRO A 92 -6.22 7.31 10.78
N GLY A 93 -6.76 7.86 9.69
CA GLY A 93 -7.77 8.89 9.68
C GLY A 93 -9.20 8.35 9.72
N SER A 94 -10.17 9.24 9.48
CA SER A 94 -11.61 8.93 9.56
C SER A 94 -12.33 8.91 8.20
N MET A 95 -11.64 9.23 7.11
CA MET A 95 -12.20 9.26 5.76
C MET A 95 -11.13 8.95 4.71
N THR A 96 -11.56 8.58 3.51
CA THR A 96 -10.64 8.33 2.40
C THR A 96 -10.06 9.63 1.84
N GLY A 97 -8.85 9.55 1.27
CA GLY A 97 -8.25 10.71 0.58
C GLY A 97 -9.14 11.26 -0.53
N HIS A 98 -9.87 10.39 -1.24
CA HIS A 98 -10.89 10.79 -2.21
C HIS A 98 -11.99 11.64 -1.56
N ALA A 99 -12.63 11.14 -0.50
CA ALA A 99 -13.72 11.82 0.18
C ALA A 99 -13.25 13.17 0.78
N ALA A 100 -12.05 13.20 1.36
CA ALA A 100 -11.45 14.43 1.89
C ALA A 100 -11.39 15.56 0.85
N MET A 101 -11.04 15.20 -0.40
CA MET A 101 -10.92 16.17 -1.49
C MET A 101 -12.27 16.49 -2.15
N THR A 102 -13.13 15.50 -2.40
CA THR A 102 -14.41 15.74 -3.09
C THR A 102 -15.45 16.40 -2.22
N ASN A 103 -15.39 16.19 -0.90
CA ASN A 103 -16.36 16.76 0.04
C ASN A 103 -15.88 18.09 0.64
N GLY A 104 -14.71 18.60 0.22
CA GLY A 104 -14.17 19.86 0.70
C GLY A 104 -13.67 19.84 2.15
N SER A 105 -13.40 18.66 2.72
CA SER A 105 -12.88 18.51 4.09
C SER A 105 -11.41 18.97 4.23
N GLY A 106 -10.73 19.20 3.10
CA GLY A 106 -9.43 19.84 3.02
C GLY A 106 -8.27 18.84 2.85
N PHE A 107 -7.19 19.33 2.24
CA PHE A 107 -6.02 18.50 1.92
C PHE A 107 -5.37 17.83 3.15
N GLY A 108 -5.52 18.41 4.35
CA GLY A 108 -4.98 17.86 5.59
C GLY A 108 -5.55 16.48 5.96
N GLU A 109 -6.82 16.20 5.63
CA GLU A 109 -7.41 14.87 5.88
C GLU A 109 -6.84 13.80 4.94
N SER A 110 -6.32 14.20 3.77
CA SER A 110 -5.60 13.28 2.88
C SER A 110 -4.23 12.87 3.41
N ILE A 111 -3.65 13.63 4.34
CA ILE A 111 -2.36 13.34 4.98
C ILE A 111 -2.55 12.39 6.16
N ARG A 112 -3.72 12.45 6.80
CA ARG A 112 -4.11 11.54 7.88
C ARG A 112 -4.61 10.20 7.38
N SER A 113 -4.89 10.07 6.08
CA SER A 113 -5.39 8.84 5.47
C SER A 113 -4.30 7.95 4.91
#